data_AF-A0AAD6X7A8-F1
#
_entry.id   AF-A0AAD6X7A8-F1
#
_cell.length_a   1.000
_cell.length_b   1.000
_cell.length_c   1.000
_cell.angle_alpha   90.00
_cell.angle_beta   90.00
_cell.angle_gamma   90.00
#
_symmetry.space_group_name_H-M   'P 1'
#
loop_
_entity.id
_entity.type
_entity.pdbx_description
1 polymer ?
#
loop_
_entity_poly.entity_id
_entity_poly.type
_entity_poly.pdbx_seq_one_letter_code
_entity_poly.pdbx_strand_id
1 'polypeptide(L)'
;IRSNECDLIELREDTALLLPGAKLQSMTQSKAYKMIRQVKMNKRAYKEKLNRKATKRNMELTKQAAADEKGGLPETSRVWKSTKHKDVSRSARFFLWMLIHDGYKVGRHWAKIEGHEHKATCVRCGITESMEHILTKCDVPGQEEVWELASEMWKLKTGEDLPKPTAGQIMACATTRKKDTGTTRLFRILISESAYLIWRLRNERVIQENPPASQDEIYNRWLRGMNIRLRLDCALTNVGKYGKRAIKKDLVQKTWVKVLKNEVNLPRDWMRETEVLVGIG
;
A
#
# COMPACT_ATOMS: atom_id res chain seq x y z
N ILE A 1 -72.58 -16.11 -5.15
CA ILE A 1 -72.01 -16.52 -3.84
C ILE A 1 -71.38 -17.90 -4.02
N ARG A 2 -70.17 -18.09 -3.49
CA ARG A 2 -69.22 -19.23 -3.60
C ARG A 2 -68.36 -19.23 -4.86
N SER A 3 -67.05 -19.37 -4.82
CA SER A 3 -66.00 -19.04 -3.84
C SER A 3 -64.74 -19.11 -4.71
N ASN A 4 -64.07 -17.98 -4.93
CA ASN A 4 -62.85 -17.92 -5.76
C ASN A 4 -61.63 -17.82 -4.83
N GLU A 5 -61.54 -18.76 -3.88
CA GLU A 5 -60.35 -18.93 -3.07
C GLU A 5 -59.29 -19.65 -3.92
N CYS A 6 -58.38 -18.87 -4.49
CA CYS A 6 -57.11 -19.42 -4.95
C CYS A 6 -56.33 -19.86 -3.71
N ASP A 7 -55.97 -21.14 -3.65
CA ASP A 7 -55.09 -21.67 -2.61
C ASP A 7 -53.75 -20.93 -2.64
N LEU A 8 -53.52 -20.08 -1.65
CA LEU A 8 -52.19 -19.52 -1.37
C LEU A 8 -51.33 -20.67 -0.84
N ILE A 9 -50.61 -21.33 -1.75
CA ILE A 9 -49.57 -22.29 -1.37
C ILE A 9 -48.43 -21.49 -0.73
N GLU A 10 -48.41 -21.48 0.61
CA GLU A 10 -47.23 -21.05 1.34
C GLU A 10 -46.09 -22.04 1.05
N LEU A 11 -45.18 -21.65 0.15
CA LEU A 11 -43.89 -22.32 -0.06
C LEU A 11 -42.95 -22.05 1.14
N ARG A 12 -43.40 -22.37 2.35
CA ARG A 12 -42.52 -22.44 3.51
C ARG A 12 -41.72 -23.74 3.36
N GLU A 13 -40.44 -23.61 3.04
CA GLU A 13 -39.52 -24.75 3.05
C GLU A 13 -39.62 -25.45 4.40
N ASP A 14 -40.00 -26.74 4.38
CA ASP A 14 -40.04 -27.55 5.59
C ASP A 14 -38.63 -27.55 6.20
N THR A 15 -38.52 -27.00 7.41
CA THR A 15 -37.24 -26.93 8.13
C THR A 15 -36.63 -28.32 8.36
N ALA A 16 -37.41 -29.40 8.29
CA ALA A 16 -36.90 -30.77 8.32
C ALA A 16 -36.12 -31.16 7.05
N LEU A 17 -36.38 -30.52 5.91
CA LEU A 17 -35.65 -30.70 4.65
C LEU A 17 -34.36 -29.87 4.57
N LEU A 18 -34.17 -28.91 5.49
CA LEU A 18 -32.92 -28.16 5.65
C LEU A 18 -31.88 -29.04 6.36
N LEU A 19 -31.26 -29.95 5.60
CA LEU A 19 -30.17 -30.78 6.12
C LEU A 19 -29.01 -29.89 6.59
N PRO A 20 -28.58 -29.98 7.86
CA PRO A 20 -27.43 -29.22 8.36
C PRO A 20 -26.14 -29.75 7.72
N GLY A 21 -25.33 -28.84 7.18
CA GLY A 21 -24.03 -29.17 6.62
C GLY A 21 -23.96 -28.97 5.11
N ALA A 22 -22.97 -29.58 4.48
CA ALA A 22 -22.70 -29.40 3.06
C ALA A 22 -22.52 -30.75 2.36
N LYS A 23 -23.23 -30.95 1.26
CA LYS A 23 -23.18 -32.19 0.47
C LYS A 23 -21.76 -32.44 -0.06
N LEU A 24 -21.09 -33.47 0.46
CA LEU A 24 -19.70 -33.78 0.11
C LEU A 24 -19.52 -34.05 -1.40
N GLN A 25 -20.50 -34.69 -2.03
CA GLN A 25 -20.47 -34.98 -3.47
C GLN A 25 -20.42 -33.73 -4.35
N SER A 26 -20.91 -32.57 -3.88
CA SER A 26 -20.89 -31.28 -4.61
C SER A 26 -19.91 -30.26 -4.02
N MET A 27 -19.08 -30.73 -3.08
CA MET A 27 -18.08 -29.95 -2.38
C MET A 27 -16.87 -29.72 -3.29
N THR A 28 -16.42 -28.48 -3.35
CA THR A 28 -15.12 -28.13 -3.93
C THR A 28 -14.21 -27.60 -2.82
N GLN A 29 -12.90 -27.68 -3.01
CA GLN A 29 -11.94 -27.08 -2.07
C GLN A 29 -12.26 -25.61 -1.76
N SER A 30 -12.65 -24.83 -2.79
CA SER A 30 -13.05 -23.42 -2.64
C SER A 30 -14.29 -23.25 -1.76
N LYS A 31 -15.32 -24.09 -1.94
CA LYS A 31 -16.52 -24.09 -1.10
C LYS A 31 -16.18 -24.50 0.34
N ALA A 32 -15.45 -25.60 0.51
CA ALA A 32 -15.01 -26.09 1.83
C ALA A 32 -14.22 -25.02 2.58
N TYR A 33 -13.24 -24.39 1.92
CA TYR A 33 -12.44 -23.32 2.50
C TYR A 33 -13.29 -22.11 2.92
N LYS A 34 -14.24 -21.68 2.08
CA LYS A 34 -15.17 -20.59 2.43
C LYS A 34 -16.01 -20.93 3.67
N MET A 35 -16.55 -22.14 3.73
CA MET A 35 -17.36 -22.63 4.87
C MET A 35 -16.53 -22.69 6.16
N ILE A 36 -15.36 -23.34 6.12
CA ILE A 36 -14.44 -23.42 7.28
C ILE A 36 -14.04 -22.02 7.74
N ARG A 37 -13.74 -21.12 6.81
CA ARG A 37 -13.39 -19.74 7.11
C ARG A 37 -14.54 -19.00 7.78
N GLN A 38 -15.78 -19.16 7.30
CA GLN A 38 -16.96 -18.53 7.89
C GLN A 38 -17.23 -19.05 9.31
N VAL A 39 -17.17 -20.37 9.51
CA VAL A 39 -17.27 -20.98 10.85
C VAL A 39 -16.20 -20.41 11.78
N LYS A 40 -14.94 -20.37 11.34
CA LYS A 40 -13.83 -19.81 12.11
C LYS A 40 -14.05 -18.32 12.43
N MET A 41 -14.54 -17.53 11.47
CA MET A 41 -14.84 -16.10 11.65
C MET A 41 -15.96 -15.84 12.66
N ASN A 42 -16.89 -16.78 12.81
CA ASN A 42 -18.01 -16.67 13.75
C ASN A 42 -17.62 -17.00 15.19
N LYS A 43 -16.54 -17.77 15.42
CA LYS A 43 -16.06 -18.10 16.77
C LYS A 43 -15.68 -16.82 17.55
N ARG A 44 -16.22 -16.67 18.77
CA ARG A 44 -15.95 -15.54 19.66
C ARG A 44 -14.44 -15.30 19.85
N ALA A 45 -13.69 -16.35 20.19
CA ALA A 45 -12.24 -16.28 20.36
C ALA A 45 -11.50 -15.77 19.10
N TYR A 46 -12.02 -16.05 17.91
CA TYR A 46 -11.44 -15.53 16.67
C TYR A 46 -11.78 -14.05 16.47
N LYS A 47 -13.03 -13.63 16.75
CA LYS A 47 -13.44 -12.21 16.73
C LYS A 47 -12.63 -11.38 17.73
N GLU A 48 -12.38 -11.90 18.93
CA GLU A 48 -11.53 -11.26 19.94
C GLU A 48 -10.08 -11.14 19.46
N LYS A 49 -9.50 -12.20 18.88
CA LYS A 49 -8.16 -12.15 18.26
C LYS A 49 -8.05 -11.18 17.08
N LEU A 50 -9.15 -10.94 16.36
CA LEU A 50 -9.23 -9.92 15.30
C LEU A 50 -9.35 -8.50 15.85
N ASN A 51 -9.80 -8.33 17.09
CA ASN A 51 -9.95 -7.03 17.74
C ASN A 51 -8.59 -6.47 18.20
N ARG A 52 -7.77 -6.09 17.23
CA ARG A 52 -6.44 -5.52 17.47
C ARG A 52 -6.53 -4.01 17.63
N LYS A 53 -6.36 -3.53 18.87
CA LYS A 53 -6.39 -2.09 19.21
C LYS A 53 -5.47 -1.26 18.33
N ALA A 54 -4.24 -1.75 18.07
CA ALA A 54 -3.28 -1.06 17.22
C ALA A 54 -3.74 -0.94 15.75
N THR A 55 -4.25 -2.02 15.17
CA THR A 55 -4.84 -1.97 13.81
C THR A 55 -6.02 -1.00 13.74
N LYS A 56 -6.89 -0.96 14.76
CA LYS A 56 -8.00 -0.01 14.81
C LYS A 56 -7.51 1.44 14.84
N ARG A 57 -6.51 1.74 15.68
CA ARG A 57 -5.89 3.07 15.76
C ARG A 57 -5.27 3.48 14.42
N ASN A 58 -4.47 2.61 13.80
CA ASN A 58 -3.85 2.89 12.51
C ASN A 58 -4.89 3.04 11.39
N MET A 59 -5.96 2.25 11.40
CA MET A 59 -7.09 2.40 10.47
C MET A 59 -7.76 3.77 10.62
N GLU A 60 -7.96 4.23 11.85
CA GLU A 60 -8.57 5.54 12.11
C GLU A 60 -7.69 6.68 11.58
N LEU A 61 -6.38 6.65 11.90
CA LEU A 61 -5.41 7.60 11.34
C LEU A 61 -5.39 7.58 9.80
N THR A 62 -5.50 6.38 9.21
CA THR A 62 -5.57 6.21 7.75
C THR A 62 -6.82 6.85 7.17
N LYS A 63 -7.98 6.65 7.80
CA LYS A 63 -9.24 7.24 7.35
C LYS A 63 -9.23 8.75 7.46
N GLN A 64 -8.75 9.29 8.57
CA GLN A 64 -8.63 10.73 8.79
C GLN A 64 -7.71 11.37 7.74
N ALA A 65 -6.55 10.75 7.47
CA ALA A 65 -5.64 11.21 6.42
C ALA A 65 -6.18 11.04 4.99
N ALA A 66 -7.18 10.19 4.80
CA ALA A 66 -7.84 9.92 3.52
C ALA A 66 -9.20 10.63 3.38
N ALA A 67 -9.55 11.51 4.31
CA ALA A 67 -10.79 12.26 4.26
C ALA A 67 -10.88 13.06 2.95
N ASP A 68 -12.08 13.12 2.37
CA ASP A 68 -12.32 14.00 1.22
C ASP A 68 -12.40 15.48 1.64
N GLU A 69 -12.54 16.37 0.65
CA GLU A 69 -12.63 17.82 0.85
C GLU A 69 -13.80 18.24 1.76
N LYS A 70 -14.82 17.39 1.92
CA LYS A 70 -15.98 17.61 2.79
C LYS A 70 -15.83 16.92 4.16
N GLY A 71 -14.67 16.33 4.45
CA GLY A 71 -14.40 15.58 5.68
C GLY A 71 -14.96 14.15 5.67
N GLY A 72 -15.46 13.66 4.54
CA GLY A 72 -15.99 12.31 4.41
C GLY A 72 -14.92 11.24 4.56
N LEU A 73 -15.05 10.38 5.56
CA LEU A 73 -14.11 9.29 5.81
C LEU A 73 -14.38 8.09 4.89
N PRO A 74 -13.34 7.45 4.32
CA PRO A 74 -13.55 6.27 3.51
C PRO A 74 -13.97 5.06 4.34
N GLU A 75 -14.76 4.19 3.72
CA GLU A 75 -15.07 2.87 4.22
C GLU A 75 -13.80 2.05 4.53
N THR A 76 -13.81 1.30 5.64
CA THR A 76 -12.68 0.43 6.03
C THR A 76 -12.33 -0.57 4.92
N SER A 77 -13.34 -1.08 4.22
CA SER A 77 -13.16 -2.00 3.09
C SER A 77 -12.46 -1.34 1.91
N ARG A 78 -12.67 -0.05 1.68
CA ARG A 78 -12.02 0.73 0.62
C ARG A 78 -10.54 0.93 0.92
N VAL A 79 -10.18 1.23 2.17
CA VAL A 79 -8.79 1.31 2.62
C VAL A 79 -8.08 -0.02 2.35
N TRP A 80 -8.64 -1.15 2.78
CA TRP A 80 -8.01 -2.46 2.55
C TRP A 80 -7.92 -2.86 1.08
N LYS A 81 -8.89 -2.49 0.24
CA LYS A 81 -8.81 -2.72 -1.20
C LYS A 81 -7.69 -1.89 -1.83
N SER A 82 -7.49 -0.65 -1.34
CA SER A 82 -6.47 0.26 -1.87
C SER A 82 -5.05 -0.22 -1.61
N THR A 83 -4.76 -0.92 -0.51
CA THR A 83 -3.41 -1.46 -0.27
C THR A 83 -2.98 -2.47 -1.33
N LYS A 84 -3.91 -2.97 -2.15
CA LYS A 84 -3.66 -3.86 -3.29
C LYS A 84 -3.74 -3.15 -4.64
N HIS A 85 -3.80 -1.82 -4.66
CA HIS A 85 -3.94 -1.04 -5.89
C HIS A 85 -2.80 -1.34 -6.86
N LYS A 86 -3.13 -1.36 -8.16
CA LYS A 86 -2.17 -1.71 -9.22
C LYS A 86 -0.97 -0.76 -9.30
N ASP A 87 -1.15 0.48 -8.85
CA ASP A 87 -0.10 1.51 -8.83
C ASP A 87 0.95 1.25 -7.74
N VAL A 88 0.63 0.46 -6.72
CA VAL A 88 1.57 0.10 -5.63
C VAL A 88 2.32 -1.18 -6.01
N SER A 89 3.65 -1.23 -5.82
CA SER A 89 4.44 -2.43 -6.13
C SER A 89 4.09 -3.57 -5.18
N ARG A 90 4.35 -4.82 -5.59
CA ARG A 90 4.04 -5.99 -4.76
C ARG A 90 4.66 -5.89 -3.36
N SER A 91 5.91 -5.44 -3.28
CA SER A 91 6.62 -5.24 -2.02
C SER A 91 5.98 -4.15 -1.16
N ALA A 92 5.66 -3.00 -1.76
CA ALA A 92 5.00 -1.91 -1.05
C ALA A 92 3.56 -2.25 -0.62
N ARG A 93 2.83 -3.10 -1.35
CA ARG A 93 1.47 -3.55 -0.95
C ARG A 93 1.48 -4.31 0.36
N PHE A 94 2.39 -5.28 0.48
CA PHE A 94 2.55 -6.04 1.72
C PHE A 94 3.01 -5.12 2.85
N PHE A 95 3.92 -4.21 2.55
CA PHE A 95 4.38 -3.21 3.51
C PHE A 95 3.27 -2.32 4.06
N LEU A 96 2.46 -1.69 3.20
CA LEU A 96 1.33 -0.87 3.64
C LEU A 96 0.30 -1.68 4.44
N TRP A 97 0.02 -2.91 4.00
CA TRP A 97 -0.89 -3.81 4.73
C TRP A 97 -0.36 -4.12 6.14
N MET A 98 0.92 -4.46 6.27
CA MET A 98 1.57 -4.69 7.57
C MET A 98 1.64 -3.44 8.43
N LEU A 99 1.87 -2.27 7.81
CA LEU A 99 1.92 -0.98 8.49
C LEU A 99 0.57 -0.64 9.13
N ILE A 100 -0.53 -0.76 8.38
CA ILE A 100 -1.89 -0.54 8.92
C ILE A 100 -2.21 -1.57 10.01
N HIS A 101 -1.71 -2.80 9.88
CA HIS A 101 -1.90 -3.83 10.91
C HIS A 101 -1.04 -3.64 12.17
N ASP A 102 -0.08 -2.71 12.18
CA ASP A 102 0.96 -2.61 13.21
C ASP A 102 1.72 -3.94 13.38
N GLY A 103 1.99 -4.61 12.24
CA GLY A 103 2.51 -5.98 12.22
C GLY A 103 4.03 -6.07 12.24
N TYR A 104 4.76 -4.97 12.12
CA TYR A 104 6.21 -4.97 12.08
C TYR A 104 6.83 -5.06 13.47
N LYS A 105 7.94 -5.81 13.56
CA LYS A 105 8.72 -5.99 14.78
C LYS A 105 9.66 -4.79 14.94
N VAL A 106 9.25 -3.82 15.75
CA VAL A 106 10.01 -2.60 16.07
C VAL A 106 9.92 -2.30 17.57
N GLY A 107 10.87 -1.52 18.09
CA GLY A 107 10.85 -0.97 19.45
C GLY A 107 10.38 -1.93 20.52
N ARG A 108 9.14 -1.71 20.98
CA ARG A 108 8.46 -2.51 22.01
C ARG A 108 8.51 -4.02 21.82
N HIS A 109 8.62 -4.50 20.57
CA HIS A 109 8.80 -5.93 20.32
C HIS A 109 10.19 -6.39 20.74
N TRP A 110 11.23 -5.71 20.27
CA TRP A 110 12.63 -6.05 20.56
C TRP A 110 13.01 -5.80 22.01
N ALA A 111 12.38 -4.82 22.68
CA ALA A 111 12.59 -4.54 24.10
C ALA A 111 12.23 -5.71 25.03
N LYS A 112 11.51 -6.72 24.52
CA LYS A 112 11.07 -7.90 25.28
C LYS A 112 11.81 -9.17 24.87
N ILE A 113 12.76 -9.08 23.94
CA ILE A 113 13.49 -10.21 23.42
C ILE A 113 14.90 -10.14 23.99
N GLU A 114 15.20 -11.12 24.84
CA GLU A 114 16.50 -11.29 25.47
C GLU A 114 17.63 -11.32 24.43
N GLY A 115 18.65 -10.48 24.63
CA GLY A 115 19.81 -10.36 23.74
C GLY A 115 19.59 -9.49 22.50
N HIS A 116 18.38 -8.95 22.30
CA HIS A 116 18.03 -8.12 21.14
C HIS A 116 17.44 -6.76 21.51
N GLU A 117 17.52 -6.37 22.78
CA GLU A 117 16.97 -5.12 23.31
C GLU A 117 17.62 -3.88 22.67
N HIS A 118 18.89 -3.98 22.26
CA HIS A 118 19.58 -2.92 21.54
C HIS A 118 18.88 -2.53 20.21
N LYS A 119 18.06 -3.42 19.63
CA LYS A 119 17.25 -3.16 18.42
C LYS A 119 15.96 -2.38 18.71
N ALA A 120 15.65 -2.13 19.98
CA ALA A 120 14.44 -1.43 20.40
C ALA A 120 14.56 0.10 20.31
N THR A 121 15.75 0.64 20.51
CA THR A 121 15.98 2.08 20.61
C THR A 121 16.73 2.57 19.38
N CYS A 122 16.34 3.72 18.84
CA CYS A 122 17.12 4.37 17.80
C CYS A 122 18.40 4.94 18.44
N VAL A 123 19.58 4.49 18.01
CA VAL A 123 20.86 4.92 18.58
C VAL A 123 21.08 6.42 18.46
N ARG A 124 20.66 7.05 17.35
CA ARG A 124 20.83 8.50 17.13
C ARG A 124 19.82 9.34 17.90
N CYS A 125 18.56 8.92 17.94
CA CYS A 125 17.47 9.72 18.51
C CYS A 125 17.20 9.41 20.00
N GLY A 126 17.76 8.33 20.54
CA GLY A 126 17.61 7.94 21.96
C GLY A 126 16.21 7.48 22.37
N ILE A 127 15.26 7.34 21.43
CA ILE A 127 13.87 6.96 21.72
C ILE A 127 13.54 5.53 21.29
N THR A 128 12.55 4.94 21.97
CA THR A 128 11.98 3.64 21.55
C THR A 128 11.42 3.76 20.14
N GLU A 129 11.92 2.92 19.24
CA GLU A 129 11.62 3.02 17.83
C GLU A 129 10.17 2.60 17.53
N SER A 130 9.50 3.35 16.67
CA SER A 130 8.15 3.05 16.17
C SER A 130 8.08 3.26 14.67
N MET A 131 7.07 2.70 14.00
CA MET A 131 6.89 2.96 12.55
C MET A 131 6.72 4.44 12.23
N GLU A 132 6.08 5.21 13.12
CA GLU A 132 5.96 6.66 12.96
C GLU A 132 7.34 7.35 13.07
N HIS A 133 8.13 6.99 14.07
CA HIS A 133 9.50 7.50 14.18
C HIS A 133 10.32 7.16 12.93
N ILE A 134 10.36 5.89 12.53
CA ILE A 134 11.16 5.42 11.38
C ILE A 134 10.79 6.16 10.10
N LEU A 135 9.50 6.31 9.84
CA LEU A 135 9.02 6.82 8.55
C LEU A 135 8.95 8.35 8.50
N THR A 136 8.85 9.05 9.63
CA THR A 136 8.53 10.49 9.60
C THR A 136 9.36 11.36 10.55
N LYS A 137 10.11 10.80 11.51
CA LYS A 137 10.80 11.59 12.55
C LYS A 137 12.26 11.21 12.80
N CYS A 138 12.76 10.14 12.19
CA CYS A 138 14.08 9.62 12.47
C CYS A 138 15.16 10.52 11.88
N ASP A 139 16.16 10.87 12.69
CA ASP A 139 17.28 11.72 12.28
C ASP A 139 18.40 10.93 11.62
N VAL A 140 18.40 9.61 11.66
CA VAL A 140 19.46 8.81 11.03
C VAL A 140 19.39 8.97 9.50
N PRO A 141 20.53 9.04 8.77
CA PRO A 141 20.51 9.23 7.33
C PRO A 141 19.65 8.19 6.62
N GLY A 142 18.92 8.64 5.61
CA GLY A 142 18.01 7.86 4.77
C GLY A 142 16.56 8.32 4.85
N GLN A 143 16.09 8.77 6.01
CA GLN A 143 14.68 9.14 6.17
C GLN A 143 14.39 10.51 5.54
N GLU A 144 15.21 11.52 5.84
CA GLU A 144 15.00 12.89 5.35
C GLU A 144 15.31 12.97 3.86
N GLU A 145 16.46 12.44 3.46
CA GLU A 145 16.97 12.46 2.10
C GLU A 145 15.99 11.79 1.12
N VAL A 146 15.34 10.70 1.53
CA VAL A 146 14.32 10.04 0.70
C VAL A 146 13.06 10.91 0.53
N TRP A 147 12.65 11.65 1.57
CA TRP A 147 11.50 12.55 1.47
C TRP A 147 11.82 13.82 0.69
N GLU A 148 13.04 14.34 0.80
CA GLU A 148 13.53 15.44 -0.03
C GLU A 148 13.49 15.06 -1.51
N LEU A 149 14.06 13.91 -1.90
CA LEU A 149 13.99 13.41 -3.28
C LEU A 149 12.56 13.20 -3.78
N ALA A 150 11.68 12.73 -2.90
CA ALA A 150 10.26 12.64 -3.23
C ALA A 150 9.63 14.02 -3.46
N SER A 151 9.96 14.99 -2.62
CA SER A 151 9.46 16.36 -2.74
C SER A 151 9.97 17.04 -4.01
N GLU A 152 11.24 16.88 -4.36
CA GLU A 152 11.82 17.40 -5.60
C GLU A 152 11.11 16.87 -6.84
N MET A 153 10.91 15.55 -6.93
CA MET A 153 10.17 14.95 -8.04
C MET A 153 8.72 15.45 -8.09
N TRP A 154 8.07 15.59 -6.93
CA TRP A 154 6.71 16.10 -6.88
C TRP A 154 6.63 17.55 -7.40
N LYS A 155 7.57 18.39 -6.98
CA LYS A 155 7.68 19.78 -7.43
C LYS A 155 7.94 19.88 -8.93
N LEU A 156 8.81 19.05 -9.49
CA LEU A 156 9.00 18.96 -10.94
C LEU A 156 7.69 18.60 -11.66
N LYS A 157 6.89 17.71 -11.08
CA LYS A 157 5.61 17.28 -11.66
C LYS A 157 4.55 18.38 -11.65
N THR A 158 4.32 18.98 -10.49
CA THR A 158 3.13 19.80 -10.21
C THR A 158 3.42 21.27 -10.07
N GLY A 159 4.67 21.65 -9.77
CA GLY A 159 5.05 22.99 -9.33
C GLY A 159 4.74 23.26 -7.86
N GLU A 160 4.22 22.28 -7.12
CA GLU A 160 3.82 22.39 -5.71
C GLU A 160 4.81 21.64 -4.82
N ASP A 161 5.03 22.13 -3.60
CA ASP A 161 5.83 21.39 -2.62
C ASP A 161 5.06 20.16 -2.11
N LEU A 162 5.78 19.08 -1.82
CA LEU A 162 5.23 17.92 -1.13
C LEU A 162 5.64 17.97 0.34
N PRO A 163 4.73 18.29 1.27
CA PRO A 163 5.05 18.22 2.67
C PRO A 163 5.41 16.79 3.06
N LYS A 164 6.38 16.67 3.97
CA LYS A 164 6.74 15.40 4.57
C LYS A 164 5.50 14.70 5.13
N PRO A 165 5.19 13.47 4.71
CA PRO A 165 3.93 12.84 5.05
C PRO A 165 3.92 12.33 6.49
N THR A 166 2.77 12.44 7.15
CA THR A 166 2.48 11.75 8.41
C THR A 166 2.32 10.24 8.19
N ALA A 167 2.44 9.45 9.25
CA ALA A 167 2.20 8.01 9.18
C ALA A 167 0.80 7.67 8.64
N GLY A 168 -0.21 8.46 9.00
CA GLY A 168 -1.57 8.33 8.46
C GLY A 168 -1.62 8.53 6.94
N GLN A 169 -0.96 9.58 6.43
CA GLN A 169 -0.90 9.87 4.99
C GLN A 169 -0.14 8.78 4.22
N ILE A 170 0.94 8.21 4.79
CA ILE A 170 1.64 7.08 4.19
C ILE A 170 0.71 5.87 4.08
N MET A 171 -0.01 5.54 5.16
CA MET A 171 -0.98 4.43 5.15
C MET A 171 -2.13 4.68 4.16
N ALA A 172 -2.55 5.93 4.01
CA ALA A 172 -3.63 6.38 3.14
C ALA A 172 -3.22 6.59 1.67
N CYS A 173 -1.92 6.53 1.34
CA CYS A 173 -1.43 7.02 0.05
C CYS A 173 -2.14 6.37 -1.16
N ALA A 174 -2.48 5.09 -1.05
CA ALA A 174 -3.16 4.33 -2.11
C ALA A 174 -4.65 4.69 -2.27
N THR A 175 -5.29 5.28 -1.26
CA THR A 175 -6.64 5.84 -1.37
C THR A 175 -6.66 7.28 -1.86
N THR A 176 -5.58 8.03 -1.64
CA THR A 176 -5.48 9.45 -1.99
C THR A 176 -5.72 9.65 -3.48
N ARG A 177 -6.44 10.72 -3.80
CA ARG A 177 -6.67 11.22 -5.16
C ARG A 177 -6.08 12.61 -5.26
N LYS A 178 -5.64 12.94 -6.47
CA LYS A 178 -5.14 14.25 -6.86
C LYS A 178 -5.94 14.72 -8.06
N LYS A 179 -5.69 15.95 -8.52
CA LYS A 179 -6.46 16.64 -9.57
C LYS A 179 -6.69 15.78 -10.82
N ASP A 180 -5.65 15.11 -11.30
CA ASP A 180 -5.74 14.20 -12.45
C ASP A 180 -5.24 12.78 -12.13
N THR A 181 -5.53 11.86 -13.05
CA THR A 181 -5.22 10.43 -12.89
C THR A 181 -3.73 10.10 -12.96
N GLY A 182 -2.95 10.86 -13.73
CA GLY A 182 -1.50 10.69 -13.84
C GLY A 182 -0.79 11.16 -12.57
N THR A 183 -1.14 12.35 -12.09
CA THR A 183 -0.62 12.92 -10.84
C THR A 183 -1.05 12.08 -9.62
N THR A 184 -2.29 11.59 -9.59
CA THR A 184 -2.75 10.64 -8.56
C THR A 184 -1.89 9.39 -8.53
N ARG A 185 -1.58 8.85 -9.72
CA ARG A 185 -0.80 7.63 -9.85
C ARG A 185 0.65 7.84 -9.46
N LEU A 186 1.27 8.95 -9.88
CA LEU A 186 2.62 9.30 -9.47
C LEU A 186 2.72 9.48 -7.96
N PHE A 187 1.78 10.20 -7.34
CA PHE A 187 1.71 10.38 -5.89
C PHE A 187 1.73 9.04 -5.14
N ARG A 188 0.91 8.07 -5.59
CA ARG A 188 0.85 6.74 -4.97
C ARG A 188 2.17 5.99 -5.08
N ILE A 189 2.81 6.04 -6.25
CA ILE A 189 4.12 5.42 -6.47
C ILE A 189 5.14 6.08 -5.54
N LEU A 190 5.21 7.41 -5.57
CA LEU A 190 6.17 8.21 -4.85
C LEU A 190 6.14 7.94 -3.34
N ILE A 191 4.97 8.06 -2.71
CA ILE A 191 4.83 7.87 -1.26
C ILE A 191 5.08 6.41 -0.86
N SER A 192 4.56 5.44 -1.63
CA SER A 192 4.65 4.03 -1.25
C SER A 192 6.06 3.45 -1.43
N GLU A 193 6.76 3.79 -2.52
CA GLU A 193 8.13 3.33 -2.75
C GLU A 193 9.12 4.03 -1.81
N SER A 194 8.95 5.33 -1.55
CA SER A 194 9.80 6.10 -0.62
C SER A 194 9.69 5.56 0.81
N ALA A 195 8.47 5.41 1.33
CA ALA A 195 8.26 4.84 2.67
C ALA A 195 8.81 3.41 2.78
N TYR A 196 8.66 2.60 1.73
CA TYR A 196 9.20 1.25 1.72
C TYR A 196 10.73 1.25 1.70
N LEU A 197 11.37 2.15 0.95
CA LEU A 197 12.83 2.30 0.96
C LEU A 197 13.35 2.72 2.34
N ILE A 198 12.71 3.69 3.00
CA ILE A 198 13.08 4.12 4.36
C ILE A 198 13.03 2.93 5.33
N TRP A 199 11.94 2.15 5.27
CA TRP A 199 11.80 0.93 6.07
C TRP A 199 12.90 -0.09 5.79
N ARG A 200 13.30 -0.25 4.52
CA ARG A 200 14.39 -1.15 4.13
C ARG A 200 15.74 -0.68 4.65
N LEU A 201 16.08 0.60 4.47
CA LEU A 201 17.31 1.20 4.98
C LEU A 201 17.43 1.00 6.50
N ARG A 202 16.32 1.23 7.23
CA ARG A 202 16.26 0.93 8.66
C ARG A 202 16.54 -0.54 8.96
N ASN A 203 15.96 -1.48 8.22
CA ASN A 203 16.17 -2.91 8.50
C ASN A 203 17.58 -3.37 8.21
N GLU A 204 18.19 -2.88 7.13
CA GLU A 204 19.59 -3.17 6.82
C GLU A 204 20.49 -2.66 7.96
N ARG A 205 20.22 -1.46 8.48
CA ARG A 205 20.95 -0.92 9.63
C ARG A 205 20.71 -1.68 10.94
N VAL A 206 19.46 -1.89 11.34
CA VAL A 206 19.12 -2.37 12.70
C VAL A 206 19.04 -3.89 12.79
N ILE A 207 18.61 -4.56 11.72
CA ILE A 207 18.42 -6.02 11.72
C ILE A 207 19.64 -6.73 11.15
N GLN A 208 20.22 -6.21 10.07
CA GLN A 208 21.45 -6.75 9.46
C GLN A 208 22.72 -6.12 10.01
N GLU A 209 22.59 -5.10 10.87
CA GLU A 209 23.72 -4.46 11.57
C GLU A 209 24.73 -3.81 10.60
N ASN A 210 24.25 -3.41 9.42
CA ASN A 210 25.05 -2.64 8.46
C ASN A 210 25.23 -1.18 8.94
N PRO A 211 26.32 -0.50 8.53
CA PRO A 211 26.43 0.95 8.73
C PRO A 211 25.30 1.71 8.02
N PRO A 212 24.96 2.93 8.48
CA PRO A 212 24.06 3.80 7.74
C PRO A 212 24.54 4.03 6.30
N ALA A 213 23.64 3.94 5.33
CA ALA A 213 23.94 4.21 3.93
C ALA A 213 24.42 5.66 3.74
N SER A 214 25.34 5.87 2.80
CA SER A 214 25.77 7.22 2.41
C SER A 214 24.67 7.96 1.65
N GLN A 215 24.78 9.28 1.56
CA GLN A 215 23.83 10.10 0.78
C GLN A 215 23.76 9.67 -0.68
N ASP A 216 24.91 9.43 -1.33
CA ASP A 216 24.97 8.93 -2.70
C ASP A 216 24.30 7.57 -2.86
N GLU A 217 24.50 6.67 -1.88
CA GLU A 217 23.87 5.36 -1.90
C GLU A 217 22.34 5.47 -1.77
N ILE A 218 21.86 6.34 -0.86
CA ILE A 218 20.43 6.61 -0.68
C ILE A 218 19.83 7.17 -1.98
N TYR A 219 20.46 8.19 -2.56
CA TYR A 219 20.06 8.78 -3.84
C TYR A 219 19.97 7.73 -4.94
N ASN A 220 21.04 6.96 -5.15
CA ASN A 220 21.10 5.96 -6.21
C ASN A 220 20.07 4.84 -6.02
N ARG A 221 19.84 4.40 -4.79
CA ARG A 221 18.82 3.39 -4.46
C ARG A 221 17.41 3.91 -4.72
N TRP A 222 17.13 5.15 -4.34
CA TRP A 222 15.84 5.79 -4.59
C TRP A 222 15.59 5.97 -6.09
N LEU A 223 16.55 6.53 -6.82
CA LEU A 223 16.48 6.75 -8.26
C LEU A 223 16.32 5.43 -9.02
N ARG A 224 17.05 4.39 -8.61
CA ARG A 224 16.88 3.03 -9.14
C ARG A 224 15.46 2.50 -8.90
N GLY A 225 14.90 2.72 -7.71
CA GLY A 225 13.52 2.35 -7.38
C GLY A 225 12.50 2.98 -8.33
N MET A 226 12.60 4.30 -8.54
CA MET A 226 11.70 5.02 -9.46
C MET A 226 11.89 4.59 -10.91
N ASN A 227 13.13 4.38 -11.37
CA ASN A 227 13.40 3.89 -12.72
C ASN A 227 12.87 2.47 -12.95
N ILE A 228 12.90 1.59 -11.95
CA ILE A 228 12.26 0.28 -12.04
C ILE A 228 10.74 0.43 -12.23
N ARG A 229 10.11 1.39 -11.54
CA ARG A 229 8.67 1.66 -11.71
C ARG A 229 8.35 2.19 -13.09
N LEU A 230 9.12 3.15 -13.61
CA LEU A 230 8.98 3.70 -14.95
C LEU A 230 9.10 2.59 -16.02
N ARG A 231 10.15 1.78 -15.97
CA ARG A 231 10.38 0.69 -16.93
C ARG A 231 9.28 -0.36 -16.89
N LEU A 232 8.84 -0.74 -15.69
CA LEU A 232 7.74 -1.68 -15.53
C LEU A 232 6.46 -1.14 -16.16
N ASP A 233 6.15 0.14 -15.96
CA ASP A 233 4.98 0.78 -16.55
C ASP A 233 5.04 0.78 -18.08
N CYS A 234 6.20 1.13 -18.65
CA CYS A 234 6.43 1.11 -20.10
C CYS A 234 6.24 -0.31 -20.65
N ALA A 235 6.87 -1.32 -20.04
CA ALA A 235 6.74 -2.71 -20.45
C ALA A 235 5.28 -3.19 -20.40
N LEU A 236 4.52 -2.77 -19.38
CA LEU A 236 3.11 -3.13 -19.23
C LEU A 236 2.17 -2.42 -20.21
N THR A 237 2.66 -1.48 -21.04
CA THR A 237 1.86 -0.90 -22.14
C THR A 237 1.73 -1.81 -23.36
N ASN A 238 2.50 -2.92 -23.43
CA ASN A 238 2.50 -3.81 -24.59
C ASN A 238 1.14 -4.54 -24.74
N VAL A 239 0.30 -4.04 -25.64
CA VAL A 239 -1.02 -4.58 -25.93
C VAL A 239 -0.95 -5.96 -26.58
N GLY A 240 0.07 -6.26 -27.39
CA GLY A 240 0.26 -7.58 -27.98
C GLY A 240 0.48 -8.67 -26.92
N LYS A 241 1.26 -8.35 -25.88
CA LYS A 241 1.57 -9.29 -24.78
C LYS A 241 0.48 -9.35 -23.70
N TYR A 242 -0.15 -8.23 -23.37
CA TYR A 242 -1.04 -8.13 -22.22
C TYR A 242 -2.52 -7.89 -22.57
N GLY A 243 -2.86 -7.67 -23.84
CA GLY A 243 -4.22 -7.47 -24.33
C GLY A 243 -4.98 -6.41 -23.53
N LYS A 244 -6.20 -6.75 -23.10
CA LYS A 244 -7.06 -5.89 -22.27
C LYS A 244 -6.48 -5.56 -20.88
N ARG A 245 -5.42 -6.25 -20.44
CA ARG A 245 -4.73 -5.99 -19.15
C ARG A 245 -3.57 -5.01 -19.29
N ALA A 246 -3.20 -4.61 -20.51
CA ALA A 246 -2.16 -3.62 -20.75
C ALA A 246 -2.52 -2.27 -20.10
N ILE A 247 -1.51 -1.56 -19.61
CA ILE A 247 -1.66 -0.19 -19.15
C ILE A 247 -1.79 0.72 -20.36
N LYS A 248 -2.74 1.65 -20.33
CA LYS A 248 -2.90 2.64 -21.40
C LYS A 248 -1.64 3.52 -21.48
N LYS A 249 -1.08 3.68 -22.68
CA LYS A 249 0.08 4.56 -22.93
C LYS A 249 -0.16 5.99 -22.43
N ASP A 250 -1.33 6.55 -22.71
CA ASP A 250 -1.74 7.88 -22.22
C ASP A 250 -1.65 8.02 -20.69
N LEU A 251 -1.99 6.97 -19.94
CA LEU A 251 -1.87 6.99 -18.48
C LEU A 251 -0.40 6.97 -18.03
N VAL A 252 0.45 6.18 -18.69
CA VAL A 252 1.89 6.15 -18.40
C VAL A 252 2.52 7.51 -18.72
N GLN A 253 2.20 8.09 -19.88
CA GLN A 253 2.65 9.43 -20.26
C GLN A 253 2.19 10.47 -19.23
N LYS A 254 0.90 10.51 -18.88
CA LYS A 254 0.39 11.42 -17.85
C LYS A 254 1.02 11.20 -16.48
N THR A 255 1.44 9.98 -16.15
CA THR A 255 2.14 9.69 -14.88
C THR A 255 3.53 10.33 -14.90
N TRP A 256 4.32 10.09 -15.94
CA TRP A 256 5.77 10.35 -15.95
C TRP A 256 6.20 11.62 -16.68
N VAL A 257 5.31 12.28 -17.43
CA VAL A 257 5.61 13.59 -18.05
C VAL A 257 6.07 14.60 -17.00
N LYS A 258 7.06 15.43 -17.35
CA LYS A 258 7.80 16.41 -16.52
C LYS A 258 8.81 15.87 -15.53
N VAL A 259 8.91 14.55 -15.35
CA VAL A 259 9.85 13.94 -14.39
C VAL A 259 10.86 13.00 -15.08
N LEU A 260 10.98 13.10 -16.41
CA LEU A 260 11.94 12.33 -17.19
C LEU A 260 13.24 13.13 -17.39
N LYS A 261 14.36 12.43 -17.36
CA LYS A 261 15.67 13.01 -17.65
C LYS A 261 15.72 13.40 -19.13
N ASN A 262 16.15 14.63 -19.41
CA ASN A 262 16.29 15.17 -20.77
C ASN A 262 15.02 15.04 -21.62
N GLU A 263 13.84 15.28 -21.02
CA GLU A 263 12.54 15.04 -21.65
C GLU A 263 12.34 15.77 -22.99
N VAL A 264 12.94 16.95 -23.15
CA VAL A 264 12.89 17.75 -24.40
C VAL A 264 13.44 16.98 -25.60
N ASN A 265 14.41 16.09 -25.37
CA ASN A 265 15.07 15.31 -26.43
C ASN A 265 14.44 13.92 -26.63
N LEU A 266 13.41 13.57 -25.85
CA LEU A 266 12.76 12.27 -25.97
C LEU A 266 11.77 12.23 -27.15
N PRO A 267 11.70 11.12 -27.90
CA PRO A 267 10.72 10.97 -28.96
C PRO A 267 9.30 10.92 -28.38
N ARG A 268 8.29 11.23 -29.20
CA ARG A 268 6.88 11.20 -28.77
C ARG A 268 6.43 9.85 -28.19
N ASP A 269 7.00 8.73 -28.66
CA ASP A 269 6.73 7.37 -28.16
C ASP A 269 7.92 6.79 -27.35
N TRP A 270 8.53 7.62 -26.49
CA TRP A 270 9.68 7.25 -25.65
C TRP A 270 9.48 5.98 -24.81
N MET A 271 8.24 5.54 -24.59
CA MET A 271 7.92 4.30 -23.87
C MET A 271 8.46 3.03 -24.56
N ARG A 272 8.92 3.12 -25.81
CA ARG A 272 9.59 2.01 -26.53
C ARG A 272 11.11 2.04 -26.41
N GLU A 273 11.68 3.11 -25.89
CA GLU A 273 13.13 3.29 -25.77
C GLU A 273 13.66 2.61 -24.50
N THR A 274 14.86 2.03 -24.58
CA THR A 274 15.50 1.33 -23.45
C THR A 274 16.16 2.27 -22.44
N GLU A 275 16.39 3.53 -22.82
CA GLU A 275 17.24 4.48 -22.09
C GLU A 275 16.47 5.59 -21.37
N VAL A 276 15.15 5.50 -21.28
CA VAL A 276 14.36 6.52 -20.55
C VAL A 276 14.54 6.35 -19.05
N LEU A 277 15.03 7.41 -18.43
CA LEU A 277 15.23 7.50 -16.99
C LEU A 277 14.39 8.64 -16.42
N VAL A 278 14.03 8.48 -15.16
CA VAL A 278 13.61 9.57 -14.30
C VAL A 278 14.76 10.57 -14.14
N GLY A 279 14.43 11.86 -14.17
CA GLY A 279 15.34 12.95 -13.86
C GLY A 279 14.95 13.60 -12.54
N ILE A 280 15.91 13.69 -11.62
CA ILE A 280 15.87 14.59 -10.46
C ILE A 280 17.21 15.30 -10.44
N GLY A 281 17.18 16.62 -10.33
CA GLY A 281 18.33 17.51 -10.51
C GLY A 281 17.83 18.90 -10.77
#